data_AF-I4W5R0-F1
#
_entry.id   AF-I4W5R0-F1
#
_cell.length_a   1.000
_cell.length_b   1.000
_cell.length_c   1.000
_cell.angle_alpha   90.00
_cell.angle_beta   90.00
_cell.angle_gamma   90.00
#
_symmetry.space_group_name_H-M   'P 1'
#
loop_
_entity.id
_entity.type
_entity.pdbx_description
1 polymer ?
#
loop_
_entity_poly.entity_id
_entity_poly.type
_entity_poly.pdbx_seq_one_letter_code
_entity_poly.pdbx_strand_id
1 'polypeptide(L)'
;MPVRALFRTFSIVACMIAAPIPAVHAQDFSAAAIEMFHGLKQQPNDLARYVYLVKTMQTLPAADRPLAMQMFASVENELGLYNEALRDFPLKSHVAADTTIPTEAQWKAADAVDVIVRQAADHHIVLINEAHHDAHTRQLTLALLPRLHALGFNYFAAEALLDEDARLMHRGYPTRTSGSDYLHEPSYGEIVRTAIKLGFKIVSYDVDSRDMSERETGQAKNLYEKVFAKDPDARLFVHAGYAHIDKAKGRLGNIMPMAMQLQQMTDFEPLSIDQTQFREQIPAEPDAYSELVKNFPSREPFVLVNRITGKPWSSHPKQYDMNVLLPPAAGQRALESGYTQPSTIVHDMVRNQSMLAHFVNTQRPEWLTLHDERIPYEISTTLCRVTTPCVVDAHYIVENDEAIAADRYAFMQGDTISKLYLRPGRYRLRAWDIRDKTLSERIISIGQQ
;
A
#
# COMPACT_ATOMS: atom_id res chain seq x y z
N MET A 1 5.86 67.71 59.21
CA MET A 1 7.04 67.45 60.06
C MET A 1 7.35 65.94 59.99
N PRO A 2 8.62 65.51 59.91
CA PRO A 2 9.27 65.30 58.62
C PRO A 2 10.01 63.94 58.49
N VAL A 3 10.66 63.74 57.32
CA VAL A 3 11.85 62.87 57.06
C VAL A 3 11.53 61.38 56.84
N ARG A 4 12.03 60.60 55.85
CA ARG A 4 13.17 60.67 54.89
C ARG A 4 12.89 59.81 53.65
N ALA A 5 13.56 60.15 52.55
CA ALA A 5 13.56 59.48 51.25
C ALA A 5 14.40 58.18 51.20
N LEU A 6 14.14 57.32 50.20
CA LEU A 6 15.19 56.64 49.42
C LEU A 6 14.67 56.02 48.11
N PHE A 7 15.44 56.28 47.06
CA PHE A 7 15.44 55.74 45.70
C PHE A 7 15.01 54.27 45.53
N ARG A 8 14.33 53.95 44.40
CA ARG A 8 14.94 53.24 43.26
C ARG A 8 13.93 52.80 42.17
N THR A 9 14.46 52.81 40.94
CA THR A 9 14.21 51.90 39.81
C THR A 9 12.93 52.02 38.97
N PHE A 10 13.18 52.41 37.71
CA PHE A 10 12.38 52.13 36.51
C PHE A 10 11.79 50.72 36.52
N SER A 11 10.48 50.62 36.30
CA SER A 11 9.84 49.41 35.77
C SER A 11 9.33 49.73 34.37
N ILE A 12 9.96 49.10 33.38
CA ILE A 12 9.47 49.04 32.00
C ILE A 12 8.27 48.10 32.04
N VAL A 13 7.07 48.63 31.80
CA VAL A 13 5.88 47.85 31.50
C VAL A 13 6.05 47.29 30.09
N ALA A 14 6.54 46.06 29.99
CA ALA A 14 6.48 45.31 28.74
C ALA A 14 5.06 44.76 28.58
N CYS A 15 4.29 45.41 27.71
CA CYS A 15 3.01 44.92 27.21
C CYS A 15 3.29 43.64 26.38
N MET A 16 3.13 42.46 26.97
CA MET A 16 3.09 41.21 26.21
C MET A 16 1.73 41.12 25.52
N ILE A 17 1.72 41.49 24.24
CA ILE A 17 0.65 41.13 23.31
C ILE A 17 0.76 39.62 23.12
N ALA A 18 -0.09 38.86 23.81
CA ALA A 18 -0.29 37.45 23.53
C ALA A 18 -0.89 37.32 22.13
N ALA A 19 -0.05 36.97 21.15
CA ALA A 19 -0.54 36.53 19.85
C ALA A 19 -1.35 35.23 20.04
N PRO A 20 -2.53 35.09 19.41
CA PRO A 20 -3.29 33.85 19.50
C PRO A 20 -2.47 32.76 18.79
N ILE A 21 -2.11 31.72 19.55
CA ILE A 21 -1.58 30.49 18.99
C ILE A 21 -2.71 29.89 18.14
N PRO A 22 -2.52 29.67 16.82
CA PRO A 22 -3.55 29.01 16.04
C PRO A 22 -3.71 27.59 16.59
N ALA A 23 -4.94 27.26 17.00
CA ALA A 23 -5.32 25.89 17.24
C ALA A 23 -5.06 25.10 15.95
N VAL A 24 -4.15 24.13 16.03
CA VAL A 24 -3.90 23.19 14.95
C VAL A 24 -5.14 22.31 14.88
N HIS A 25 -6.05 22.65 13.96
CA HIS A 25 -7.24 21.86 13.66
C HIS A 25 -6.81 20.49 13.09
N ALA A 26 -7.70 19.51 13.24
CA ALA A 26 -7.69 18.27 12.49
C ALA A 26 -7.32 18.56 11.02
N GLN A 27 -6.51 17.70 10.41
CA GLN A 27 -5.85 18.01 9.15
C GLN A 27 -6.87 17.99 8.00
N ASP A 28 -7.63 19.07 7.84
CA ASP A 28 -8.52 19.32 6.72
C ASP A 28 -7.68 19.46 5.45
N PHE A 29 -8.02 18.71 4.40
CA PHE A 29 -7.37 18.84 3.10
C PHE A 29 -7.48 20.27 2.57
N SER A 30 -6.42 20.76 1.92
CA SER A 30 -6.45 22.07 1.27
C SER A 30 -7.50 22.10 0.15
N ALA A 31 -7.97 23.29 -0.23
CA ALA A 31 -8.90 23.43 -1.37
C ALA A 31 -8.31 22.85 -2.67
N ALA A 32 -7.00 22.96 -2.88
CA ALA A 32 -6.31 22.41 -4.04
C ALA A 32 -6.28 20.87 -4.01
N ALA A 33 -6.07 20.27 -2.83
CA ALA A 33 -6.16 18.83 -2.65
C ALA A 33 -7.59 18.32 -2.90
N ILE A 34 -8.62 19.04 -2.42
CA ILE A 34 -10.03 18.70 -2.67
C ILE A 34 -10.36 18.76 -4.17
N GLU A 35 -9.92 19.80 -4.88
CA GLU A 35 -10.10 19.91 -6.33
C GLU A 35 -9.39 18.78 -7.08
N MET A 36 -8.17 18.42 -6.66
CA MET A 36 -7.46 17.27 -7.20
C MET A 36 -8.26 15.96 -7.02
N PHE A 37 -8.79 15.71 -5.83
CA PHE A 37 -9.60 14.51 -5.57
C PHE A 37 -10.86 14.47 -6.46
N HIS A 38 -11.54 15.61 -6.62
CA HIS A 38 -12.73 15.71 -7.47
C HIS A 38 -12.38 15.47 -8.94
N GLY A 39 -11.31 16.09 -9.44
CA GLY A 39 -10.86 15.90 -10.81
C GLY A 39 -10.38 14.47 -11.08
N LEU A 40 -9.74 13.83 -10.11
CA LEU A 40 -9.32 12.44 -10.23
C LEU A 40 -10.52 11.49 -10.31
N LYS A 41 -11.53 11.67 -9.46
CA LYS A 41 -12.76 10.84 -9.44
C LYS A 41 -13.57 10.95 -10.74
N GLN A 42 -13.41 12.03 -11.50
CA GLN A 42 -14.08 12.24 -12.79
C GLN A 42 -13.38 11.55 -13.97
N GLN A 43 -12.18 11.00 -13.78
CA GLN A 43 -11.46 10.35 -14.86
C GLN A 43 -12.09 8.98 -15.19
N PRO A 44 -12.24 8.62 -16.48
CA PRO A 44 -12.98 7.42 -16.88
C PRO A 44 -12.26 6.10 -16.62
N ASN A 45 -10.94 6.12 -16.44
CA ASN A 45 -10.11 4.93 -16.23
C ASN A 45 -8.75 5.31 -15.64
N ASP A 46 -7.99 4.29 -15.24
CA ASP A 46 -6.69 4.45 -14.57
C ASP A 46 -5.65 5.14 -15.44
N LEU A 47 -5.72 4.95 -16.77
CA LEU A 47 -4.81 5.63 -17.68
C LEU A 47 -5.10 7.14 -17.78
N ALA A 48 -6.38 7.52 -17.73
CA ALA A 48 -6.78 8.92 -17.64
C ALA A 48 -6.44 9.52 -16.26
N ARG A 49 -6.58 8.74 -15.18
CA ARG A 49 -6.16 9.11 -13.81
C ARG A 49 -4.65 9.39 -13.76
N TYR A 50 -3.84 8.54 -14.38
CA TYR A 50 -2.39 8.74 -14.50
C TYR A 50 -2.08 10.08 -15.19
N VAL A 51 -2.64 10.31 -16.38
CA VAL A 51 -2.38 11.53 -17.17
C VAL A 51 -2.86 12.78 -16.44
N TYR A 52 -3.98 12.69 -15.71
CA TYR A 52 -4.47 13.78 -14.87
C TYR A 52 -3.46 14.12 -13.76
N LEU A 53 -2.98 13.14 -13.00
CA LEU A 53 -2.06 13.36 -11.89
C LEU A 53 -0.71 13.91 -12.34
N VAL A 54 -0.17 13.43 -13.47
CA VAL A 54 1.06 14.00 -14.06
C VAL A 54 0.93 15.50 -14.31
N LYS A 55 -0.23 15.96 -14.78
CA LYS A 55 -0.48 17.37 -15.07
C LYS A 55 -0.75 18.17 -13.80
N THR A 56 -1.64 17.67 -12.95
CA THR A 56 -2.13 18.38 -11.75
C THR A 56 -1.05 18.50 -10.68
N MET A 57 -0.20 17.49 -10.50
CA MET A 57 0.82 17.50 -9.44
C MET A 57 1.79 18.69 -9.55
N GLN A 58 2.10 19.13 -10.77
CA GLN A 58 3.00 20.26 -11.01
C GLN A 58 2.38 21.60 -10.60
N THR A 59 1.05 21.70 -10.61
CA THR A 59 0.31 22.92 -10.27
C THR A 59 -0.03 23.01 -8.79
N LEU A 60 0.17 21.92 -8.02
CA LEU A 60 -0.19 21.90 -6.60
C LEU A 60 0.81 22.67 -5.71
N PRO A 61 0.31 23.28 -4.61
CA PRO A 61 1.15 23.80 -3.54
C PRO A 61 2.13 22.74 -3.03
N ALA A 62 3.34 23.16 -2.62
CA ALA A 62 4.39 22.24 -2.17
C ALA A 62 3.95 21.30 -1.03
N ALA A 63 3.07 21.77 -0.15
CA ALA A 63 2.52 20.98 0.96
C ALA A 63 1.59 19.83 0.50
N ASP A 64 0.95 19.96 -0.66
CA ASP A 64 -0.01 18.97 -1.18
C ASP A 64 0.66 17.99 -2.17
N ARG A 65 1.86 18.30 -2.66
CA ARG A 65 2.58 17.45 -3.62
C ARG A 65 2.84 16.03 -3.09
N PRO A 66 3.24 15.80 -1.81
CA PRO A 66 3.44 14.44 -1.31
C PRO A 66 2.18 13.57 -1.41
N LEU A 67 1.00 14.13 -1.13
CA LEU A 67 -0.28 13.45 -1.28
C LEU A 67 -0.55 13.09 -2.75
N ALA A 68 -0.34 14.04 -3.67
CA ALA A 68 -0.50 13.79 -5.10
C ALA A 68 0.50 12.74 -5.63
N MET A 69 1.74 12.73 -5.13
CA MET A 69 2.74 11.72 -5.48
C MET A 69 2.33 10.32 -4.99
N GLN A 70 1.76 10.20 -3.78
CA GLN A 70 1.22 8.94 -3.28
C GLN A 70 0.11 8.41 -4.18
N MET A 71 -0.83 9.28 -4.57
CA MET A 71 -1.92 8.91 -5.46
C MET A 71 -1.41 8.53 -6.84
N PHE A 72 -0.44 9.26 -7.36
CA PHE A 72 0.18 8.99 -8.65
C PHE A 72 0.85 7.61 -8.67
N ALA A 73 1.67 7.30 -7.66
CA ALA A 73 2.30 6.01 -7.53
C ALA A 73 1.29 4.87 -7.26
N SER A 74 0.16 5.16 -6.60
CA SER A 74 -0.94 4.18 -6.47
C SER A 74 -1.55 3.86 -7.83
N VAL A 75 -1.76 4.86 -8.70
CA VAL A 75 -2.25 4.63 -10.08
C VAL A 75 -1.21 3.89 -10.93
N GLU A 76 0.08 4.15 -10.74
CA GLU A 76 1.16 3.36 -11.37
C GLU A 76 1.08 1.89 -10.96
N ASN A 77 0.92 1.63 -9.66
CA ASN A 77 0.72 0.29 -9.11
C ASN A 77 -0.51 -0.39 -9.73
N GLU A 78 -1.64 0.32 -9.83
CA GLU A 78 -2.88 -0.16 -10.48
C GLU A 78 -2.72 -0.45 -11.97
N LEU A 79 -1.80 0.26 -12.66
CA LEU A 79 -1.45 0.08 -14.07
C LEU A 79 -0.34 -0.97 -14.31
N GLY A 80 0.14 -1.64 -13.25
CA GLY A 80 1.20 -2.65 -13.33
C GLY A 80 2.62 -2.10 -13.49
N LEU A 81 2.81 -0.80 -13.24
CA LEU A 81 4.08 -0.06 -13.28
C LEU A 81 4.76 -0.05 -11.89
N TYR A 82 5.00 -1.23 -11.34
CA TYR A 82 5.40 -1.40 -9.94
C TYR A 82 6.75 -0.76 -9.58
N ASN A 83 7.73 -0.83 -10.48
CA ASN A 83 9.05 -0.24 -10.25
C ASN A 83 8.99 1.30 -10.35
N GLU A 84 8.18 1.81 -11.28
CA GLU A 84 7.91 3.24 -11.40
C GLU A 84 7.22 3.78 -10.15
N ALA A 85 6.22 3.08 -9.61
CA ALA A 85 5.53 3.47 -8.38
C ALA A 85 6.48 3.65 -7.19
N LEU A 86 7.42 2.71 -6.99
CA LEU A 86 8.46 2.83 -5.96
C LEU A 86 9.47 3.95 -6.24
N ARG A 87 9.75 4.22 -7.51
CA ARG A 87 10.68 5.28 -7.93
C ARG A 87 10.10 6.67 -7.74
N ASP A 88 8.85 6.86 -8.13
CA ASP A 88 8.22 8.18 -8.19
C ASP A 88 7.61 8.57 -6.85
N PHE A 89 7.38 7.60 -5.96
CA PHE A 89 7.02 7.84 -4.57
C PHE A 89 7.79 6.92 -3.60
N PRO A 90 9.07 7.20 -3.32
CA PRO A 90 9.88 6.44 -2.37
C PRO A 90 9.54 6.82 -0.91
N LEU A 91 8.28 7.13 -0.60
CA LEU A 91 7.91 7.49 0.77
C LEU A 91 8.03 6.26 1.67
N LYS A 92 9.04 6.27 2.52
CA LYS A 92 9.13 5.40 3.70
C LYS A 92 8.73 6.15 4.95
N SER A 93 8.23 5.40 5.93
CA SER A 93 8.16 5.93 7.29
C SER A 93 9.57 6.29 7.74
N HIS A 94 9.77 7.50 8.28
CA HIS A 94 11.08 7.91 8.77
C HIS A 94 11.53 6.96 9.90
N VAL A 95 12.55 6.14 9.64
CA VAL A 95 13.20 5.34 10.68
C VAL A 95 14.15 6.28 11.43
N ALA A 96 13.90 6.49 12.72
CA ALA A 96 14.76 7.36 13.52
C ALA A 96 16.19 6.81 13.54
N ALA A 97 17.20 7.68 13.45
CA ALA A 97 18.61 7.27 13.33
C ALA A 97 19.11 6.48 14.55
N ASP A 98 18.44 6.59 15.71
CA ASP A 98 18.71 5.86 16.94
C ASP A 98 17.91 4.55 17.08
N THR A 99 17.11 4.19 16.06
CA THR A 99 16.40 2.90 16.04
C THR A 99 17.42 1.78 16.10
N THR A 100 17.39 1.00 17.20
CA THR A 100 18.26 -0.17 17.33
C THR A 100 17.77 -1.26 16.39
N ILE A 101 18.53 -1.51 15.33
CA ILE A 101 18.24 -2.57 14.36
C ILE A 101 18.80 -3.93 14.84
N PRO A 102 18.08 -5.03 14.56
CA PRO A 102 18.54 -6.39 14.83
C PRO A 102 19.92 -6.74 14.23
N THR A 103 20.73 -7.45 15.02
CA THR A 103 22.02 -8.03 14.59
C THR A 103 21.97 -9.55 14.57
N GLU A 104 22.78 -10.18 13.71
CA GLU A 104 22.83 -11.64 13.55
C GLU A 104 23.20 -12.39 14.83
N ALA A 105 23.94 -11.73 15.73
CA ALA A 105 24.33 -12.28 17.03
C ALA A 105 23.12 -12.58 17.93
N GLN A 106 22.09 -11.73 17.88
CA GLN A 106 20.93 -11.81 18.77
C GLN A 106 19.67 -12.34 18.05
N TRP A 107 19.61 -12.19 16.73
CA TRP A 107 18.42 -12.45 15.93
C TRP A 107 18.70 -13.45 14.82
N LYS A 108 17.66 -14.13 14.36
CA LYS A 108 17.68 -14.99 13.16
C LYS A 108 16.45 -14.72 12.31
N ALA A 109 16.59 -14.83 10.99
CA ALA A 109 15.45 -14.86 10.09
C ALA A 109 14.60 -16.11 10.34
N ALA A 110 13.29 -15.95 10.24
CA ALA A 110 12.32 -17.03 10.22
C ALA A 110 11.22 -16.69 9.20
N ASP A 111 10.62 -17.72 8.60
CA ASP A 111 9.48 -17.58 7.70
C ASP A 111 8.36 -16.76 8.38
N ALA A 112 7.92 -15.69 7.72
CA ALA A 112 6.94 -14.78 8.30
C ALA A 112 5.59 -15.47 8.48
N VAL A 113 5.15 -16.26 7.50
CA VAL A 113 3.85 -16.94 7.51
C VAL A 113 3.78 -17.89 8.70
N ASP A 114 4.81 -18.72 8.92
CA ASP A 114 4.85 -19.68 10.03
C ASP A 114 4.95 -19.03 11.41
N VAL A 115 5.61 -17.87 11.53
CA VAL A 115 5.63 -17.11 12.79
C VAL A 115 4.27 -16.46 13.05
N ILE A 116 3.69 -15.80 12.05
CA ILE A 116 2.40 -15.13 12.16
C ILE A 116 1.30 -16.14 12.49
N VAL A 117 1.23 -17.27 11.79
CA VAL A 117 0.21 -18.31 12.03
C VAL A 117 0.29 -18.86 13.46
N ARG A 118 1.51 -19.04 14.00
CA ARG A 118 1.69 -19.46 15.40
C ARG A 118 1.20 -18.42 16.39
N GLN A 119 1.52 -17.14 16.19
CA GLN A 119 1.04 -16.05 17.04
C GLN A 119 -0.47 -15.86 16.92
N ALA A 120 -1.00 -15.99 15.70
CA ALA A 120 -2.41 -15.83 15.39
C ALA A 120 -3.28 -16.87 16.09
N ALA A 121 -2.76 -18.04 16.49
CA ALA A 121 -3.52 -19.10 17.15
C ALA A 121 -4.23 -18.60 18.41
N ASP A 122 -3.55 -17.73 19.17
CA ASP A 122 -4.02 -17.16 20.43
C ASP A 122 -4.79 -15.83 20.26
N HIS A 123 -5.13 -15.45 19.01
CA HIS A 123 -5.76 -14.18 18.68
C HIS A 123 -7.02 -14.33 17.84
N HIS A 124 -8.02 -13.48 18.13
CA HIS A 124 -9.26 -13.39 17.36
C HIS A 124 -9.14 -12.41 16.19
N ILE A 125 -8.26 -11.41 16.29
CA ILE A 125 -8.08 -10.39 15.27
C ILE A 125 -6.62 -10.42 14.82
N VAL A 126 -6.41 -10.56 13.51
CA VAL A 126 -5.11 -10.38 12.87
C VAL A 126 -5.22 -9.20 11.92
N LEU A 127 -4.34 -8.21 12.08
CA LEU A 127 -4.25 -7.00 11.27
C LEU A 127 -2.90 -7.01 10.56
N ILE A 128 -2.90 -6.90 9.24
CA ILE A 128 -1.69 -6.70 8.45
C ILE A 128 -1.83 -5.43 7.64
N ASN A 129 -0.79 -4.60 7.62
CA ASN A 129 -0.81 -3.39 6.80
C ASN A 129 -0.26 -3.60 5.40
N GLU A 130 -0.59 -2.68 4.49
CA GLU A 130 -0.07 -2.59 3.13
C GLU A 130 0.28 -1.14 2.81
N ALA A 131 1.07 -0.94 1.77
CA ALA A 131 1.34 0.38 1.23
C ALA A 131 0.69 0.48 -0.15
N HIS A 132 -0.25 1.44 -0.31
CA HIS A 132 -1.09 1.53 -1.51
C HIS A 132 -0.33 1.62 -2.85
N HIS A 133 0.90 2.16 -2.81
CA HIS A 133 1.78 2.30 -3.97
C HIS A 133 2.74 1.10 -4.19
N ASP A 134 2.71 0.10 -3.33
CA ASP A 134 3.67 -1.01 -3.32
C ASP A 134 2.95 -2.35 -3.12
N ALA A 135 2.48 -2.91 -4.23
CA ALA A 135 1.81 -4.22 -4.25
C ALA A 135 2.70 -5.38 -3.80
N HIS A 136 4.01 -5.19 -3.61
CA HIS A 136 4.86 -6.22 -3.03
C HIS A 136 4.39 -6.60 -1.61
N THR A 137 3.86 -5.64 -0.85
CA THR A 137 3.26 -5.89 0.48
C THR A 137 2.02 -6.79 0.45
N ARG A 138 1.39 -6.98 -0.72
CA ARG A 138 0.20 -7.83 -0.87
C ARG A 138 0.57 -9.31 -0.94
N GLN A 139 1.84 -9.63 -1.24
CA GLN A 139 2.36 -11.00 -1.30
C GLN A 139 2.17 -11.76 0.01
N LEU A 140 2.50 -11.13 1.14
CA LEU A 140 2.34 -11.78 2.44
C LEU A 140 0.86 -12.02 2.76
N THR A 141 -0.04 -11.12 2.37
CA THR A 141 -1.49 -11.33 2.58
C THR A 141 -1.99 -12.54 1.79
N LEU A 142 -1.58 -12.69 0.52
CA LEU A 142 -1.91 -13.87 -0.28
C LEU A 142 -1.42 -15.17 0.36
N ALA A 143 -0.19 -15.19 0.90
CA ALA A 143 0.38 -16.36 1.55
C ALA A 143 -0.31 -16.70 2.90
N LEU A 144 -0.79 -15.68 3.63
CA LEU A 144 -1.47 -15.85 4.92
C LEU A 144 -2.91 -16.36 4.78
N LEU A 145 -3.65 -15.95 3.74
CA LEU A 145 -5.06 -16.32 3.54
C LEU A 145 -5.37 -17.82 3.78
N PRO A 146 -4.73 -18.78 3.07
CA PRO A 146 -5.04 -20.20 3.27
C PRO A 146 -4.65 -20.70 4.67
N ARG A 147 -3.59 -20.15 5.26
CA ARG A 147 -3.07 -20.59 6.57
C ARG A 147 -3.93 -20.08 7.71
N LEU A 148 -4.38 -18.83 7.65
CA LEU A 148 -5.30 -18.25 8.64
C LEU A 148 -6.70 -18.85 8.50
N HIS A 149 -7.18 -19.11 7.28
CA HIS A 149 -8.45 -19.84 7.11
C HIS A 149 -8.42 -21.21 7.77
N ALA A 150 -7.35 -21.99 7.58
CA ALA A 150 -7.17 -23.28 8.23
C ALA A 150 -7.09 -23.19 9.77
N LEU A 151 -6.74 -22.02 10.31
CA LEU A 151 -6.69 -21.73 11.74
C LEU A 151 -8.05 -21.23 12.29
N GLY A 152 -9.09 -21.17 11.45
CA GLY A 152 -10.45 -20.79 11.84
C GLY A 152 -10.79 -19.32 11.63
N PHE A 153 -9.92 -18.53 10.99
CA PHE A 153 -10.28 -17.19 10.54
C PHE A 153 -11.27 -17.31 9.39
N ASN A 154 -12.53 -17.00 9.65
CA ASN A 154 -13.64 -17.18 8.69
C ASN A 154 -14.16 -15.84 8.13
N TYR A 155 -13.69 -14.71 8.66
CA TYR A 155 -13.97 -13.37 8.14
C TYR A 155 -12.70 -12.74 7.60
N PHE A 156 -12.78 -12.17 6.41
CA PHE A 156 -11.71 -11.39 5.79
C PHE A 156 -12.21 -9.99 5.45
N ALA A 157 -11.53 -8.98 5.94
CA ALA A 157 -11.83 -7.59 5.69
C ALA A 157 -10.68 -6.94 4.92
N ALA A 158 -10.99 -6.14 3.90
CA ALA A 158 -9.99 -5.44 3.12
C ALA A 158 -10.42 -3.99 2.88
N GLU A 159 -9.50 -3.05 3.11
CA GLU A 159 -9.79 -1.61 3.09
C GLU A 159 -10.37 -1.14 1.76
N ALA A 160 -9.95 -1.73 0.65
CA ALA A 160 -10.39 -1.27 -0.65
C ALA A 160 -11.86 -1.65 -0.96
N LEU A 161 -12.55 -2.42 -0.10
CA LEU A 161 -13.93 -2.86 -0.32
C LEU A 161 -14.95 -1.89 0.30
N LEU A 162 -15.98 -1.54 -0.49
CA LEU A 162 -17.11 -0.71 -0.07
C LEU A 162 -18.41 -1.53 -0.07
N ASP A 163 -19.46 -1.02 0.60
CA ASP A 163 -20.77 -1.68 0.75
C ASP A 163 -21.62 -1.75 -0.54
N GLU A 164 -21.02 -1.46 -1.70
CA GLU A 164 -21.74 -1.21 -2.94
C GLU A 164 -21.92 -2.47 -3.81
N ASP A 165 -21.17 -3.56 -3.55
CA ASP A 165 -21.20 -4.77 -4.37
C ASP A 165 -21.79 -5.98 -3.66
N ALA A 166 -23.11 -5.98 -3.53
CA ALA A 166 -23.88 -7.11 -3.00
C ALA A 166 -23.71 -8.43 -3.80
N ARG A 167 -23.16 -8.38 -5.02
CA ARG A 167 -22.96 -9.56 -5.88
C ARG A 167 -21.56 -10.14 -5.79
N LEU A 168 -20.63 -9.52 -5.07
CA LEU A 168 -19.22 -9.93 -4.97
C LEU A 168 -19.09 -11.43 -4.65
N MET A 169 -19.73 -11.86 -3.56
CA MET A 169 -19.68 -13.25 -3.09
C MET A 169 -20.29 -14.24 -4.10
N HIS A 170 -21.42 -13.90 -4.71
CA HIS A 170 -22.08 -14.78 -5.68
C HIS A 170 -21.28 -14.87 -6.99
N ARG A 171 -20.68 -13.76 -7.41
CA ARG A 171 -19.92 -13.67 -8.66
C ARG A 171 -18.53 -14.31 -8.54
N GLY A 172 -17.92 -14.26 -7.36
CA GLY A 172 -16.64 -14.92 -7.06
C GLY A 172 -15.39 -14.08 -7.35
N TYR A 173 -15.54 -12.86 -7.85
CA TYR A 173 -14.43 -11.98 -8.22
C TYR A 173 -14.81 -10.48 -8.14
N PRO A 174 -13.86 -9.59 -7.81
CA PRO A 174 -14.09 -8.15 -7.80
C PRO A 174 -14.18 -7.58 -9.22
N THR A 175 -14.87 -6.46 -9.32
CA THR A 175 -14.99 -5.61 -10.50
C THR A 175 -14.53 -4.19 -10.18
N ARG A 176 -14.39 -3.32 -11.18
CA ARG A 176 -14.01 -1.91 -10.98
C ARG A 176 -14.95 -1.13 -10.04
N THR A 177 -16.18 -1.60 -9.84
CA THR A 177 -17.16 -0.97 -8.95
C THR A 177 -17.31 -1.72 -7.62
N SER A 178 -16.43 -2.67 -7.30
CA SER A 178 -16.50 -3.43 -6.05
C SER A 178 -15.98 -2.66 -4.84
N GLY A 179 -15.36 -1.50 -5.04
CA GLY A 179 -14.79 -0.69 -3.97
C GLY A 179 -13.94 0.45 -4.51
N SER A 180 -12.93 0.87 -3.75
CA SER A 180 -12.02 1.95 -4.14
C SER A 180 -11.08 1.53 -5.27
N ASP A 181 -10.43 2.53 -5.88
CA ASP A 181 -9.50 2.30 -6.98
C ASP A 181 -8.32 1.39 -6.63
N TYR A 182 -7.97 1.22 -5.34
CA TYR A 182 -6.93 0.29 -4.90
C TYR A 182 -7.21 -1.16 -5.33
N LEU A 183 -8.49 -1.53 -5.52
CA LEU A 183 -8.89 -2.82 -6.07
C LEU A 183 -8.51 -3.01 -7.53
N HIS A 184 -8.22 -1.95 -8.28
CA HIS A 184 -7.83 -2.06 -9.70
C HIS A 184 -6.46 -2.70 -9.90
N GLU A 185 -5.64 -2.76 -8.85
CA GLU A 185 -4.37 -3.47 -8.89
C GLU A 185 -4.58 -5.00 -8.86
N PRO A 186 -3.95 -5.75 -9.78
CA PRO A 186 -4.19 -7.19 -9.93
C PRO A 186 -3.99 -8.07 -8.69
N SER A 187 -2.97 -7.80 -7.88
CA SER A 187 -2.66 -8.59 -6.67
C SER A 187 -3.71 -8.38 -5.57
N TYR A 188 -4.26 -7.18 -5.43
CA TYR A 188 -5.42 -6.92 -4.58
C TYR A 188 -6.65 -7.68 -5.07
N GLY A 189 -6.91 -7.65 -6.39
CA GLY A 189 -7.96 -8.46 -7.00
C GLY A 189 -7.82 -9.95 -6.69
N GLU A 190 -6.58 -10.46 -6.73
CA GLU A 190 -6.26 -11.86 -6.38
C GLU A 190 -6.48 -12.17 -4.89
N ILE A 191 -6.19 -11.23 -3.98
CA ILE A 191 -6.50 -11.37 -2.54
C ILE A 191 -8.00 -11.63 -2.36
N VAL A 192 -8.84 -10.82 -2.99
CA VAL A 192 -10.31 -10.95 -2.87
C VAL A 192 -10.80 -12.26 -3.49
N ARG A 193 -10.32 -12.62 -4.69
CA ARG A 193 -10.64 -13.93 -5.33
C ARG A 193 -10.25 -15.10 -4.44
N THR A 194 -9.04 -15.06 -3.89
CA THR A 194 -8.50 -16.12 -3.04
C THR A 194 -9.29 -16.26 -1.76
N ALA A 195 -9.63 -15.14 -1.11
CA ALA A 195 -10.44 -15.14 0.10
C ALA A 195 -11.83 -15.74 -0.16
N ILE A 196 -12.51 -15.35 -1.25
CA ILE A 196 -13.81 -15.92 -1.63
C ILE A 196 -13.69 -17.43 -1.91
N LYS A 197 -12.68 -17.83 -2.69
CA LYS A 197 -12.44 -19.24 -3.05
C LYS A 197 -12.17 -20.12 -1.84
N LEU A 198 -11.49 -19.59 -0.82
CA LEU A 198 -11.22 -20.30 0.44
C LEU A 198 -12.46 -20.43 1.34
N GLY A 199 -13.48 -19.59 1.13
CA GLY A 199 -14.72 -19.62 1.90
C GLY A 199 -14.84 -18.54 2.98
N PHE A 200 -13.98 -17.51 2.95
CA PHE A 200 -14.11 -16.38 3.85
C PHE A 200 -15.43 -15.62 3.61
N LYS A 201 -16.03 -15.15 4.70
CA LYS A 201 -17.02 -14.08 4.67
C LYS A 201 -16.29 -12.75 4.45
N ILE A 202 -16.49 -12.14 3.29
CA ILE A 202 -15.85 -10.87 2.93
C ILE A 202 -16.57 -9.71 3.63
N VAL A 203 -15.81 -8.81 4.24
CA VAL A 203 -16.30 -7.64 4.97
C VAL A 203 -15.71 -6.37 4.39
N SER A 204 -16.57 -5.56 3.76
CA SER A 204 -16.31 -4.15 3.46
C SER A 204 -16.35 -3.35 4.75
N TYR A 205 -15.30 -2.57 5.01
CA TYR A 205 -15.21 -1.81 6.26
C TYR A 205 -14.81 -0.35 6.09
N ASP A 206 -14.27 0.02 4.93
CA ASP A 206 -13.87 1.40 4.71
C ASP A 206 -15.06 2.35 4.60
N VAL A 207 -14.79 3.63 4.83
CA VAL A 207 -15.79 4.70 4.78
C VAL A 207 -15.30 5.81 3.87
N ASP A 208 -16.22 6.37 3.08
CA ASP A 208 -15.96 7.57 2.25
C ASP A 208 -15.97 8.82 3.15
N SER A 209 -14.99 8.94 4.05
CA SER A 209 -14.71 10.16 4.81
C SER A 209 -13.31 10.68 4.51
N ARG A 210 -13.23 12.01 4.44
CA ARG A 210 -11.99 12.76 4.24
C ARG A 210 -11.36 13.20 5.56
N ASP A 211 -12.10 13.11 6.67
CA ASP A 211 -11.54 13.32 8.00
C ASP A 211 -10.95 12.00 8.49
N MET A 212 -9.65 12.01 8.79
CA MET A 212 -8.94 10.80 9.22
C MET A 212 -9.50 10.25 10.54
N SER A 213 -9.96 11.10 11.47
CA SER A 213 -10.53 10.62 12.73
C SER A 213 -11.88 9.95 12.53
N GLU A 214 -12.75 10.54 11.70
CA GLU A 214 -14.02 9.92 11.31
C GLU A 214 -13.80 8.61 10.57
N ARG A 215 -12.76 8.55 9.72
CA ARG A 215 -12.39 7.35 8.99
C ARG A 215 -11.96 6.22 9.94
N GLU A 216 -11.05 6.47 10.89
CA GLU A 216 -10.64 5.44 11.87
C GLU A 216 -11.83 4.91 12.68
N THR A 217 -12.72 5.81 13.12
CA THR A 217 -13.90 5.44 13.90
C THR A 217 -14.92 4.67 13.06
N GLY A 218 -15.19 5.11 11.84
CA GLY A 218 -16.10 4.45 10.91
C GLY A 218 -15.62 3.04 10.54
N GLN A 219 -14.34 2.90 10.25
CA GLN A 219 -13.70 1.62 9.95
C GLN A 219 -13.83 0.62 11.12
N ALA A 220 -13.47 1.03 12.34
CA ALA A 220 -13.56 0.16 13.51
C ALA A 220 -15.01 -0.25 13.82
N LYS A 221 -15.95 0.71 13.73
CA LYS A 221 -17.37 0.47 13.92
C LYS A 221 -17.94 -0.52 12.90
N ASN A 222 -17.59 -0.37 11.62
CA ASN A 222 -18.01 -1.30 10.57
C ASN A 222 -17.52 -2.73 10.84
N LEU A 223 -16.25 -2.89 11.23
CA LEU A 223 -15.71 -4.21 11.59
C LEU A 223 -16.46 -4.82 12.78
N TYR A 224 -16.72 -4.05 13.82
CA TYR A 224 -17.48 -4.51 14.98
C TYR A 224 -18.91 -4.92 14.60
N GLU A 225 -19.67 -4.04 13.95
CA GLU A 225 -21.09 -4.26 13.65
C GLU A 225 -21.32 -5.39 12.63
N LYS A 226 -20.42 -5.55 11.66
CA LYS A 226 -20.56 -6.57 10.61
C LYS A 226 -20.03 -7.93 11.03
N VAL A 227 -19.13 -7.98 12.02
CA VAL A 227 -18.50 -9.22 12.49
C VAL A 227 -18.92 -9.52 13.92
N PHE A 228 -18.32 -8.84 14.91
CA PHE A 228 -18.40 -9.22 16.32
C PHE A 228 -19.77 -9.01 16.96
N ALA A 229 -20.54 -8.03 16.51
CA ALA A 229 -21.92 -7.83 16.99
C ALA A 229 -22.85 -9.00 16.60
N LYS A 230 -22.52 -9.74 15.53
CA LYS A 230 -23.29 -10.88 15.02
C LYS A 230 -22.69 -12.22 15.44
N ASP A 231 -21.38 -12.25 15.62
CA ASP A 231 -20.57 -13.43 15.90
C ASP A 231 -19.46 -13.05 16.90
N PRO A 232 -19.76 -13.04 18.21
CA PRO A 232 -18.84 -12.53 19.23
C PRO A 232 -17.52 -13.30 19.35
N ASP A 233 -17.51 -14.58 18.93
CA ASP A 233 -16.33 -15.46 18.94
C ASP A 233 -15.64 -15.53 17.57
N ALA A 234 -16.01 -14.64 16.63
CA ALA A 234 -15.45 -14.62 15.29
C ALA A 234 -13.92 -14.44 15.30
N ARG A 235 -13.27 -15.06 14.31
CA ARG A 235 -11.87 -14.81 14.00
C ARG A 235 -11.77 -14.04 12.69
N LEU A 236 -11.20 -12.84 12.77
CA LEU A 236 -11.17 -11.83 11.72
C LEU A 236 -9.74 -11.56 11.26
N PHE A 237 -9.51 -11.65 9.95
CA PHE A 237 -8.28 -11.20 9.30
C PHE A 237 -8.54 -9.90 8.54
N VAL A 238 -7.79 -8.85 8.84
CA VAL A 238 -7.94 -7.51 8.23
C VAL A 238 -6.68 -7.13 7.48
N HIS A 239 -6.87 -6.71 6.23
CA HIS A 239 -5.85 -6.11 5.38
C HIS A 239 -6.12 -4.60 5.24
N ALA A 240 -5.22 -3.77 5.76
CA ALA A 240 -5.42 -2.33 5.90
C ALA A 240 -4.21 -1.50 5.41
N GLY A 241 -4.40 -0.23 5.14
CA GLY A 241 -3.33 0.70 4.79
C GLY A 241 -2.51 1.12 6.01
N TYR A 242 -1.19 1.15 5.86
CA TYR A 242 -0.25 1.81 6.78
C TYR A 242 -0.56 1.65 8.29
N ALA A 243 -1.01 2.74 8.93
CA ALA A 243 -1.06 2.88 10.38
C ALA A 243 -2.44 2.60 10.98
N HIS A 244 -3.44 2.22 10.17
CA HIS A 244 -4.76 1.81 10.68
C HIS A 244 -4.66 0.63 11.66
N ILE A 245 -3.61 -0.19 11.50
CA ILE A 245 -3.34 -1.35 12.35
C ILE A 245 -2.69 -1.02 13.70
N ASP A 246 -2.31 0.24 13.95
CA ASP A 246 -1.49 0.60 15.11
C ASP A 246 -2.28 0.51 16.43
N LYS A 247 -1.66 -0.12 17.44
CA LYS A 247 -2.19 -0.27 18.81
C LYS A 247 -1.85 0.89 19.74
N ALA A 248 -1.21 1.93 19.20
CA ALA A 248 -0.93 3.17 19.90
C ALA A 248 -0.94 4.36 18.92
N LYS A 249 -1.28 5.54 19.45
CA LYS A 249 -1.14 6.81 18.71
C LYS A 249 0.33 7.05 18.30
N GLY A 250 0.54 7.79 17.23
CA GLY A 250 1.88 8.10 16.72
C GLY A 250 1.90 8.36 15.23
N ARG A 251 1.84 7.30 14.40
CA ARG A 251 1.95 7.45 12.93
C ARG A 251 0.81 8.24 12.31
N LEU A 252 -0.38 8.20 12.91
CA LEU A 252 -1.53 9.06 12.57
C LEU A 252 -1.59 10.34 13.44
N GLY A 253 -0.47 10.76 14.02
CA GLY A 253 -0.41 11.86 14.98
C GLY A 253 -1.20 11.54 16.26
N ASN A 254 -2.09 12.45 16.65
CA ASN A 254 -2.92 12.34 17.85
C ASN A 254 -4.23 11.56 17.62
N ILE A 255 -4.49 11.13 16.39
CA ILE A 255 -5.67 10.33 16.03
C ILE A 255 -5.51 8.92 16.59
N MET A 256 -6.62 8.37 17.08
CA MET A 256 -6.68 7.01 17.59
C MET A 256 -6.90 6.04 16.42
N PRO A 257 -5.93 5.17 16.10
CA PRO A 257 -6.05 4.25 14.96
C PRO A 257 -7.22 3.29 15.09
N MET A 258 -7.71 2.79 13.95
CA MET A 258 -8.79 1.81 13.83
C MET A 258 -8.55 0.61 14.75
N ALA A 259 -7.34 0.06 14.81
CA ALA A 259 -7.02 -1.10 15.65
C ALA A 259 -7.25 -0.85 17.14
N MET A 260 -6.85 0.32 17.67
CA MET A 260 -7.11 0.67 19.06
C MET A 260 -8.62 0.79 19.34
N GLN A 261 -9.37 1.35 18.40
CA GLN A 261 -10.82 1.53 18.55
C GLN A 261 -11.53 0.17 18.51
N LEU A 262 -11.14 -0.71 17.58
CA LEU A 262 -11.69 -2.05 17.46
C LEU A 262 -11.39 -2.90 18.70
N GLN A 263 -10.20 -2.78 19.27
CA GLN A 263 -9.84 -3.41 20.53
C GLN A 263 -10.78 -2.96 21.67
N GLN A 264 -11.07 -1.67 21.79
CA GLN A 264 -12.00 -1.16 22.81
C GLN A 264 -13.44 -1.65 22.62
N MET A 265 -13.86 -1.90 21.38
CA MET A 265 -15.21 -2.38 21.07
C MET A 265 -15.36 -3.89 21.31
N THR A 266 -14.28 -4.66 21.22
CA THR A 266 -14.30 -6.14 21.21
C THR A 266 -13.66 -6.78 22.43
N ASP A 267 -12.86 -6.03 23.20
CA ASP A 267 -11.96 -6.54 24.26
C ASP A 267 -10.89 -7.54 23.76
N PHE A 268 -10.77 -7.76 22.44
CA PHE A 268 -9.72 -8.58 21.84
C PHE A 268 -8.50 -7.74 21.51
N GLU A 269 -7.35 -8.11 22.08
CA GLU A 269 -6.04 -7.60 21.65
C GLU A 269 -5.74 -8.07 20.21
N PRO A 270 -5.58 -7.17 19.23
CA PRO A 270 -5.24 -7.56 17.87
C PRO A 270 -3.77 -7.98 17.75
N LEU A 271 -3.50 -8.97 16.91
CA LEU A 271 -2.16 -9.19 16.35
C LEU A 271 -1.91 -8.18 15.25
N SER A 272 -1.03 -7.21 15.47
CA SER A 272 -0.72 -6.16 14.50
C SER A 272 0.64 -6.38 13.85
N ILE A 273 0.66 -6.46 12.52
CA ILE A 273 1.82 -6.87 11.71
C ILE A 273 2.17 -5.74 10.73
N ASP A 274 3.34 -5.12 10.94
CA ASP A 274 3.84 -4.06 10.08
C ASP A 274 4.78 -4.62 9.00
N GLN A 275 4.48 -4.34 7.74
CA GLN A 275 5.35 -4.60 6.59
C GLN A 275 5.58 -3.33 5.75
N THR A 276 5.30 -2.15 6.31
CA THR A 276 5.37 -0.88 5.57
C THR A 276 6.50 0.03 6.01
N GLN A 277 7.05 -0.14 7.23
CA GLN A 277 8.15 0.68 7.72
C GLN A 277 9.48 0.35 7.03
N PHE A 278 9.84 -0.93 6.96
CA PHE A 278 11.09 -1.40 6.36
C PHE A 278 10.81 -2.05 5.00
N ARG A 279 10.93 -1.26 3.94
CA ARG A 279 10.67 -1.71 2.57
C ARG A 279 11.79 -1.30 1.63
N GLU A 280 11.82 -1.89 0.45
CA GLU A 280 12.69 -1.46 -0.63
C GLU A 280 12.35 -0.04 -1.11
N GLN A 281 13.34 0.63 -1.70
CA GLN A 281 13.12 1.84 -2.50
C GLN A 281 13.91 1.77 -3.79
N ILE A 282 13.44 2.51 -4.78
CA ILE A 282 14.10 2.68 -6.06
C ILE A 282 14.33 4.19 -6.26
N PRO A 283 15.55 4.65 -6.59
CA PRO A 283 16.80 3.90 -6.57
C PRO A 283 17.17 3.45 -5.15
N ALA A 284 17.92 2.35 -5.05
CA ALA A 284 18.37 1.84 -3.77
C ALA A 284 19.32 2.85 -3.09
N GLU A 285 19.10 3.11 -1.79
CA GLU A 285 20.02 3.87 -0.95
C GLU A 285 20.34 3.05 0.31
N PRO A 286 21.53 3.22 0.91
CA PRO A 286 21.83 2.61 2.20
C PRO A 286 20.89 3.13 3.29
N ASP A 287 20.07 2.22 3.82
CA ASP A 287 19.16 2.45 4.94
C ASP A 287 19.00 1.21 5.82
N ALA A 288 18.18 1.32 6.88
CA ALA A 288 17.91 0.22 7.79
C ALA A 288 17.33 -1.02 7.11
N TYR A 289 16.47 -0.87 6.10
CA TYR A 289 15.94 -2.00 5.34
C TYR A 289 17.06 -2.72 4.59
N SER A 290 17.89 -1.97 3.85
CA SER A 290 19.00 -2.50 3.05
C SER A 290 20.01 -3.25 3.93
N GLU A 291 20.26 -2.76 5.15
CA GLU A 291 21.11 -3.42 6.13
C GLU A 291 20.47 -4.72 6.65
N LEU A 292 19.18 -4.68 6.99
CA LEU A 292 18.47 -5.86 7.49
C LEU A 292 18.42 -6.99 6.46
N VAL A 293 18.05 -6.70 5.20
CA VAL A 293 17.99 -7.73 4.15
C VAL A 293 19.38 -8.24 3.73
N LYS A 294 20.42 -7.43 3.90
CA LYS A 294 21.82 -7.86 3.70
C LYS A 294 22.29 -8.80 4.80
N ASN A 295 22.00 -8.48 6.06
CA ASN A 295 22.41 -9.28 7.22
C ASN A 295 21.55 -10.54 7.39
N PHE A 296 20.32 -10.53 6.85
CA PHE A 296 19.37 -11.63 6.94
C PHE A 296 18.79 -11.97 5.56
N PRO A 297 19.60 -12.54 4.65
CA PRO A 297 19.16 -12.85 3.30
C PRO A 297 18.03 -13.89 3.32
N SER A 298 16.93 -13.57 2.64
CA SER A 298 15.77 -14.45 2.45
C SER A 298 15.26 -14.35 1.00
N ARG A 299 14.59 -15.40 0.54
CA ARG A 299 13.83 -15.41 -0.72
C ARG A 299 12.33 -15.22 -0.52
N GLU A 300 11.89 -15.35 0.72
CA GLU A 300 10.49 -15.32 1.16
C GLU A 300 10.31 -14.17 2.17
N PRO A 301 9.08 -13.64 2.35
CA PRO A 301 8.77 -12.74 3.47
C PRO A 301 9.23 -13.33 4.80
N PHE A 302 9.95 -12.56 5.60
CA PHE A 302 10.57 -13.05 6.83
C PHE A 302 10.40 -12.08 7.99
N VAL A 303 10.44 -12.64 9.19
CA VAL A 303 10.54 -11.88 10.44
C VAL A 303 11.85 -12.20 11.13
N LEU A 304 12.30 -11.29 12.00
CA LEU A 304 13.46 -11.52 12.83
C LEU A 304 13.02 -12.02 14.19
N VAL A 305 13.54 -13.16 14.62
CA VAL A 305 13.18 -13.81 15.89
C VAL A 305 14.38 -13.79 16.81
N ASN A 306 14.17 -13.37 18.05
CA ASN A 306 15.21 -13.34 19.06
C ASN A 306 15.67 -14.78 19.36
N ARG A 307 16.97 -15.04 19.31
CA ARG A 307 17.55 -16.38 19.48
C ARG A 307 17.31 -16.96 20.88
N ILE A 308 17.16 -16.12 21.90
CA ILE A 308 16.98 -16.54 23.30
C ILE A 308 15.49 -16.66 23.63
N THR A 309 14.71 -15.61 23.36
CA THR A 309 13.31 -15.53 23.80
C THR A 309 12.33 -16.17 22.82
N GLY A 310 12.73 -16.37 21.56
CA GLY A 310 11.84 -16.85 20.50
C GLY A 310 10.77 -15.84 20.08
N LYS A 311 10.80 -14.60 20.60
CA LYS A 311 9.84 -13.55 20.26
C LYS A 311 10.22 -12.84 18.95
N PRO A 312 9.25 -12.46 18.11
CA PRO A 312 9.50 -11.66 16.93
C PRO A 312 9.96 -10.25 17.31
N TRP A 313 10.72 -9.62 16.41
CA TRP A 313 11.16 -8.24 16.54
C TRP A 313 10.06 -7.27 16.12
N SER A 314 9.91 -6.20 16.90
CA SER A 314 9.16 -5.01 16.55
C SER A 314 10.01 -3.78 16.88
N SER A 315 10.16 -2.87 15.92
CA SER A 315 10.77 -1.55 16.09
C SER A 315 9.90 -0.63 16.96
N HIS A 316 8.57 -0.83 16.96
CA HIS A 316 7.62 -0.08 17.77
C HIS A 316 6.64 -1.03 18.48
N PRO A 317 7.07 -1.75 19.54
CA PRO A 317 6.27 -2.80 20.20
C PRO A 317 4.99 -2.31 20.89
N LYS A 318 4.80 -0.99 21.01
CA LYS A 318 3.53 -0.40 21.47
C LYS A 318 2.52 -0.19 20.34
N GLN A 319 3.00 -0.10 19.09
CA GLN A 319 2.17 0.14 17.91
C GLN A 319 1.85 -1.17 17.18
N TYR A 320 2.79 -2.10 17.09
CA TYR A 320 2.57 -3.39 16.44
C TYR A 320 3.49 -4.47 17.00
N ASP A 321 3.08 -5.73 16.84
CA ASP A 321 3.70 -6.88 17.49
C ASP A 321 4.95 -7.37 16.77
N MET A 322 5.03 -7.14 15.45
CA MET A 322 6.21 -7.49 14.66
C MET A 322 6.37 -6.65 13.39
N ASN A 323 7.62 -6.54 12.94
CA ASN A 323 7.92 -6.14 11.57
C ASN A 323 8.17 -7.38 10.72
N VAL A 324 7.61 -7.36 9.51
CA VAL A 324 7.94 -8.27 8.41
C VAL A 324 8.82 -7.52 7.43
N LEU A 325 9.87 -8.19 6.97
CA LEU A 325 10.73 -7.76 5.89
C LEU A 325 10.40 -8.57 4.65
N LEU A 326 10.21 -7.87 3.53
CA LEU A 326 10.07 -8.50 2.23
C LEU A 326 11.46 -8.59 1.56
N PRO A 327 11.76 -9.66 0.82
CA PRO A 327 13.02 -9.78 0.09
C PRO A 327 13.07 -8.76 -1.05
N PRO A 328 14.23 -8.21 -1.44
CA PRO A 328 14.32 -7.28 -2.57
C PRO A 328 13.63 -7.83 -3.83
N ALA A 329 12.75 -7.03 -4.43
CA ALA A 329 11.97 -7.33 -5.63
C ALA A 329 12.87 -7.65 -6.83
N ALA A 330 13.97 -6.94 -6.81
CA ALA A 330 15.20 -7.15 -7.51
C ALA A 330 15.98 -8.29 -6.83
N GLY A 331 15.92 -9.53 -7.31
CA GLY A 331 16.88 -10.55 -6.86
C GLY A 331 18.33 -10.02 -6.96
N GLN A 332 19.35 -10.69 -6.42
CA GLN A 332 20.78 -10.27 -6.49
C GLN A 332 21.34 -9.99 -7.92
N ARG A 333 20.51 -10.10 -8.96
CA ARG A 333 20.75 -9.76 -10.37
C ARG A 333 19.89 -8.63 -10.91
N ALA A 334 19.26 -7.82 -10.06
CA ALA A 334 18.74 -6.56 -10.55
C ALA A 334 19.91 -5.67 -10.91
N LEU A 335 20.11 -5.63 -12.22
CA LEU A 335 20.71 -4.56 -12.97
C LEU A 335 20.86 -3.30 -12.14
N GLU A 336 22.13 -2.87 -12.04
CA GLU A 336 22.47 -1.48 -12.33
C GLU A 336 21.51 -1.01 -13.43
N SER A 337 20.38 -0.40 -13.05
CA SER A 337 19.64 0.39 -14.00
C SER A 337 20.70 1.37 -14.51
N GLY A 338 20.94 1.40 -15.82
CA GLY A 338 21.89 2.30 -16.46
C GLY A 338 21.43 3.76 -16.31
N TYR A 339 21.34 4.22 -15.07
CA TYR A 339 21.01 5.56 -14.63
C TYR A 339 22.26 6.12 -13.97
N THR A 340 23.04 6.83 -14.77
CA THR A 340 23.88 7.91 -14.27
C THR A 340 22.98 9.10 -13.96
N GLN A 341 22.56 9.22 -12.70
CA GLN A 341 22.17 10.52 -12.16
C GLN A 341 23.45 11.34 -11.92
N PRO A 342 23.59 12.57 -12.45
CA PRO A 342 24.64 13.48 -11.98
C PRO A 342 24.40 13.74 -10.49
N SER A 343 25.42 13.49 -9.68
CA SER A 343 25.39 13.40 -8.21
C SER A 343 25.18 14.74 -7.47
N THR A 344 24.36 15.67 -7.97
CA THR A 344 24.32 17.05 -7.43
C THR A 344 22.95 17.67 -7.19
N ILE A 345 21.83 16.92 -7.19
CA ILE A 345 20.51 17.54 -6.94
C ILE A 345 19.79 16.86 -5.78
N VAL A 346 20.29 17.14 -4.57
CA VAL A 346 19.47 17.25 -3.37
C VAL A 346 19.65 18.68 -2.89
N HIS A 347 18.54 19.37 -2.58
CA HIS A 347 18.40 20.81 -2.24
C HIS A 347 18.03 21.74 -3.41
N ASP A 348 16.90 21.52 -4.09
CA ASP A 348 15.88 22.57 -4.24
C ASP A 348 14.63 22.05 -4.98
N MET A 349 13.45 22.38 -4.45
CA MET A 349 12.16 21.95 -4.98
C MET A 349 11.72 22.78 -6.19
N VAL A 350 12.42 22.66 -7.33
CA VAL A 350 11.92 23.14 -8.64
C VAL A 350 12.30 22.13 -9.72
N ARG A 351 11.46 21.11 -9.96
CA ARG A 351 11.61 20.22 -11.12
C ARG A 351 10.94 20.86 -12.35
N ASN A 352 11.77 21.43 -13.22
CA ASN A 352 11.40 21.81 -14.58
C ASN A 352 11.95 20.72 -15.53
N GLN A 353 11.31 19.55 -15.62
CA GLN A 353 11.67 18.51 -16.59
C GLN A 353 10.51 17.51 -16.81
N SER A 354 10.34 17.09 -18.07
CA SER A 354 9.29 16.19 -18.55
C SER A 354 9.28 14.89 -17.73
N MET A 355 8.13 14.56 -17.14
CA MET A 355 7.87 13.37 -16.28
C MET A 355 8.09 12.02 -16.99
N LEU A 356 8.53 12.02 -18.26
CA LEU A 356 8.84 10.83 -19.05
C LEU A 356 10.27 10.86 -19.65
N ALA A 357 11.18 11.71 -19.18
CA ALA A 357 12.52 11.87 -19.76
C ALA A 357 13.49 10.69 -19.52
N HIS A 358 12.98 9.51 -19.16
CA HIS A 358 13.71 8.46 -18.48
C HIS A 358 13.20 7.09 -19.01
N PHE A 359 14.12 6.21 -19.46
CA PHE A 359 13.83 4.84 -19.90
C PHE A 359 12.89 4.16 -18.90
N VAL A 360 11.69 3.76 -19.37
CA VAL A 360 10.77 2.90 -18.61
C VAL A 360 11.50 1.59 -18.36
N ASN A 361 11.57 1.15 -17.10
CA ASN A 361 12.14 -0.15 -16.82
C ASN A 361 11.10 -1.18 -17.22
N THR A 362 11.23 -1.76 -18.42
CA THR A 362 10.29 -2.77 -18.89
C THR A 362 10.36 -4.08 -18.10
N GLN A 363 11.38 -4.24 -17.25
CA GLN A 363 11.47 -5.35 -16.31
C GLN A 363 10.54 -5.08 -15.13
N ARG A 364 9.54 -5.94 -15.00
CA ARG A 364 8.66 -5.97 -13.84
C ARG A 364 9.29 -6.85 -12.73
N PRO A 365 8.96 -6.60 -11.46
CA PRO A 365 9.51 -7.36 -10.33
C PRO A 365 9.34 -8.88 -10.41
N GLU A 366 10.34 -9.63 -9.93
CA GLU A 366 10.30 -11.10 -9.91
C GLU A 366 9.29 -11.66 -8.90
N TRP A 367 8.94 -10.90 -7.85
CA TRP A 367 7.91 -11.31 -6.89
C TRP A 367 6.53 -11.52 -7.54
N LEU A 368 6.30 -10.99 -8.75
CA LEU A 368 5.08 -11.25 -9.52
C LEU A 368 4.92 -12.72 -9.93
N THR A 369 5.97 -13.53 -9.84
CA THR A 369 5.88 -14.98 -10.05
C THR A 369 5.05 -15.69 -8.97
N LEU A 370 4.83 -15.07 -7.80
CA LEU A 370 4.19 -15.70 -6.64
C LEU A 370 4.82 -17.07 -6.32
N HIS A 371 6.14 -17.16 -6.19
CA HIS A 371 6.86 -18.44 -5.96
C HIS A 371 6.57 -19.46 -7.08
N ASP A 372 6.77 -19.03 -8.33
CA ASP A 372 6.55 -19.81 -9.56
C ASP A 372 5.09 -20.23 -9.83
N GLU A 373 4.12 -19.77 -9.04
CA GLU A 373 2.69 -20.03 -9.30
C GLU A 373 2.14 -19.25 -10.51
N ARG A 374 2.81 -18.17 -10.91
CA ARG A 374 2.51 -17.37 -12.10
C ARG A 374 3.65 -17.46 -13.12
N ILE A 375 3.28 -17.74 -14.37
CA ILE A 375 4.18 -17.90 -15.50
C ILE A 375 4.28 -16.56 -16.25
N PRO A 376 5.50 -16.07 -16.56
CA PRO A 376 5.67 -14.89 -17.38
C PRO A 376 5.21 -15.14 -18.83
N TYR A 377 4.42 -14.22 -19.35
CA TYR A 377 3.90 -14.21 -20.70
C TYR A 377 4.24 -12.88 -21.38
N GLU A 378 5.01 -12.94 -22.46
CA GLU A 378 5.48 -11.75 -23.16
C GLU A 378 4.35 -11.00 -23.87
N ILE A 379 4.34 -9.68 -23.71
CA ILE A 379 3.45 -8.75 -24.38
C ILE A 379 4.26 -7.60 -24.98
N SER A 380 3.77 -7.02 -26.06
CA SER A 380 4.42 -5.89 -26.72
C SER A 380 3.40 -4.84 -27.16
N THR A 381 3.93 -3.65 -27.45
CA THR A 381 3.18 -2.53 -28.04
C THR A 381 2.52 -2.84 -29.38
N THR A 382 2.83 -3.97 -30.03
CA THR A 382 2.11 -4.46 -31.22
C THR A 382 0.61 -4.63 -30.95
N LEU A 383 0.23 -5.06 -29.73
CA LEU A 383 -1.16 -5.18 -29.31
C LEU A 383 -1.88 -3.82 -29.26
N CYS A 384 -1.13 -2.74 -29.08
CA CYS A 384 -1.67 -1.38 -28.99
C CYS A 384 -1.88 -0.71 -30.35
N ARG A 385 -1.57 -1.38 -31.48
CA ARG A 385 -1.84 -0.88 -32.85
C ARG A 385 -1.46 0.60 -33.05
N VAL A 386 -0.19 0.93 -32.78
CA VAL A 386 0.40 2.29 -32.87
C VAL A 386 -0.23 3.36 -31.96
N THR A 387 -1.10 2.98 -31.02
CA THR A 387 -1.70 3.90 -30.05
C THR A 387 -0.95 3.80 -28.72
N THR A 388 -0.36 4.91 -28.28
CA THR A 388 0.23 5.04 -26.94
C THR A 388 -0.19 6.37 -26.32
N PRO A 389 -0.49 6.43 -25.00
CA PRO A 389 -0.42 5.30 -24.07
C PRO A 389 -1.56 4.29 -24.25
N CYS A 390 -1.32 3.06 -23.85
CA CYS A 390 -2.23 1.92 -23.99
C CYS A 390 -2.02 0.93 -22.84
N VAL A 391 -3.08 0.30 -22.36
CA VAL A 391 -2.99 -0.75 -21.32
C VAL A 391 -3.29 -2.10 -21.95
N VAL A 392 -2.55 -3.13 -21.54
CA VAL A 392 -2.82 -4.52 -21.85
C VAL A 392 -3.22 -5.25 -20.57
N ASP A 393 -4.48 -5.68 -20.51
CA ASP A 393 -5.07 -6.43 -19.40
C ASP A 393 -5.31 -7.88 -19.79
N ALA A 394 -5.08 -8.81 -18.85
CA ALA A 394 -5.51 -10.20 -18.97
C ALA A 394 -6.63 -10.52 -17.98
N HIS A 395 -7.79 -10.89 -18.49
CA HIS A 395 -8.93 -11.34 -17.67
C HIS A 395 -9.09 -12.85 -17.81
N TYR A 396 -9.48 -13.53 -16.73
CA TYR A 396 -9.86 -14.94 -16.81
C TYR A 396 -11.00 -15.11 -17.82
N ILE A 397 -10.95 -16.16 -18.67
CA ILE A 397 -11.93 -16.33 -19.75
C ILE A 397 -13.39 -16.48 -19.27
N VAL A 398 -13.57 -16.89 -18.01
CA VAL A 398 -14.86 -17.08 -17.36
C VAL A 398 -15.38 -15.81 -16.67
N GLU A 399 -14.54 -14.79 -16.55
CA GLU A 399 -14.88 -13.49 -15.96
C GLU A 399 -15.26 -12.49 -17.05
N ASN A 400 -16.17 -11.57 -16.71
CA ASN A 400 -16.60 -10.54 -17.64
C ASN A 400 -15.54 -9.43 -17.81
N ASP A 401 -15.84 -8.45 -18.68
CA ASP A 401 -14.93 -7.37 -19.04
C ASP A 401 -14.70 -6.36 -17.90
N GLU A 402 -15.60 -6.34 -16.91
CA GLU A 402 -15.53 -5.43 -15.74
C GLU A 402 -14.72 -6.01 -14.57
N ALA A 403 -14.32 -7.28 -14.66
CA ALA A 403 -13.53 -7.95 -13.64
C ALA A 403 -12.15 -7.28 -13.50
N ILE A 404 -11.65 -7.17 -12.27
CA ILE A 404 -10.26 -6.73 -12.05
C ILE A 404 -9.32 -7.66 -12.82
N ALA A 405 -8.36 -7.15 -13.59
CA ALA A 405 -7.49 -8.02 -14.38
C ALA A 405 -6.70 -9.00 -13.48
N ALA A 406 -6.41 -10.20 -14.00
CA ALA A 406 -5.52 -11.15 -13.35
C ALA A 406 -4.07 -10.62 -13.32
N ASP A 407 -3.71 -9.89 -14.38
CA ASP A 407 -2.53 -9.03 -14.44
C ASP A 407 -2.70 -8.00 -15.56
N ARG A 408 -1.96 -6.89 -15.47
CA ARG A 408 -1.95 -5.83 -16.48
C ARG A 408 -0.64 -5.07 -16.55
N TYR A 409 -0.45 -4.35 -17.65
CA TYR A 409 0.69 -3.46 -17.85
C TYR A 409 0.33 -2.29 -18.77
N ALA A 410 0.72 -1.08 -18.39
CA ALA A 410 0.58 0.12 -19.21
C ALA A 410 1.83 0.39 -20.06
N PHE A 411 1.65 0.40 -21.37
CA PHE A 411 2.65 0.91 -22.31
C PHE A 411 2.50 2.43 -22.42
N MET A 412 3.41 3.15 -21.77
CA MET A 412 3.46 4.62 -21.80
C MET A 412 4.16 5.17 -23.05
N GLN A 413 4.98 4.34 -23.71
CA GLN A 413 5.77 4.69 -24.89
C GLN A 413 5.75 3.55 -25.92
N GLY A 414 5.97 3.87 -27.19
CA GLY A 414 6.02 2.89 -28.29
C GLY A 414 7.24 1.98 -28.24
N ASP A 415 7.22 0.91 -29.05
CA ASP A 415 8.36 0.01 -29.31
C ASP A 415 8.99 -0.65 -28.08
N THR A 416 8.15 -1.00 -27.11
CA THR A 416 8.53 -1.70 -25.88
C THR A 416 7.91 -3.10 -25.80
N ILE A 417 8.60 -3.99 -25.06
CA ILE A 417 8.17 -5.34 -24.69
C ILE A 417 8.13 -5.39 -23.16
N SER A 418 7.14 -6.07 -22.59
CA SER A 418 7.10 -6.41 -21.16
C SER A 418 6.45 -7.79 -20.97
N LYS A 419 6.05 -8.12 -19.75
CA LYS A 419 5.47 -9.41 -19.39
C LYS A 419 4.22 -9.22 -18.56
N LEU A 420 3.24 -10.10 -18.75
CA LEU A 420 2.23 -10.41 -17.74
C LEU A 420 2.67 -11.65 -16.96
N TYR A 421 2.30 -11.76 -15.70
CA TYR A 421 2.55 -12.91 -14.84
C TYR A 421 1.19 -13.53 -14.53
N LEU A 422 0.93 -14.71 -15.09
CA LEU A 422 -0.40 -15.32 -15.08
C LEU A 422 -0.33 -16.75 -14.54
N ARG A 423 -1.31 -17.14 -13.72
CA ARG A 423 -1.47 -18.55 -13.33
C ARG A 423 -1.77 -19.42 -14.57
N PRO A 424 -1.53 -20.74 -14.53
CA PRO A 424 -1.98 -21.63 -15.60
C PRO A 424 -3.50 -21.50 -15.82
N GLY A 425 -3.92 -21.34 -17.09
CA GLY A 425 -5.31 -21.06 -17.40
C GLY A 425 -5.53 -20.43 -18.77
N ARG A 426 -6.78 -20.05 -19.05
CA ARG A 426 -7.20 -19.37 -20.28
C ARG A 426 -7.64 -17.96 -19.98
N TYR A 427 -7.18 -17.02 -20.81
CA TYR A 427 -7.37 -15.59 -20.59
C TYR A 427 -7.84 -14.90 -21.86
N ARG A 428 -8.67 -13.87 -21.70
CA ARG A 428 -8.92 -12.84 -22.72
C ARG A 428 -7.95 -11.70 -22.46
N LEU A 429 -7.03 -11.50 -23.40
CA LEU A 429 -6.11 -10.38 -23.41
C LEU A 429 -6.76 -9.22 -24.18
N ARG A 430 -6.83 -8.04 -23.58
CA ARG A 430 -7.41 -6.82 -24.18
C ARG A 430 -6.40 -5.70 -24.11
N ALA A 431 -6.14 -5.05 -25.25
CA ALA A 431 -5.39 -3.80 -25.32
C ALA A 431 -6.37 -2.64 -25.51
N TRP A 432 -6.23 -1.55 -24.76
CA TRP A 432 -7.15 -0.40 -24.82
C TRP A 432 -6.46 0.96 -24.61
N ASP A 433 -7.05 2.04 -25.16
CA ASP A 433 -6.52 3.41 -25.11
C ASP A 433 -7.10 4.25 -23.96
N ILE A 434 -6.61 5.47 -23.75
CA ILE A 434 -7.08 6.38 -22.69
C ILE A 434 -8.61 6.65 -22.67
N ARG A 435 -9.33 6.37 -23.75
CA ARG A 435 -10.80 6.50 -23.85
C ARG A 435 -11.53 5.17 -23.64
N ASP A 436 -10.83 4.15 -23.12
CA ASP A 436 -11.31 2.77 -22.98
C ASP A 436 -11.70 2.13 -24.32
N LYS A 437 -11.14 2.62 -25.43
CA LYS A 437 -11.37 2.01 -26.75
C LYS A 437 -10.51 0.76 -26.87
N THR A 438 -11.14 -0.38 -27.09
CA THR A 438 -10.45 -1.63 -27.44
C THR A 438 -9.67 -1.46 -28.74
N LEU A 439 -8.36 -1.70 -28.67
CA LEU A 439 -7.41 -1.64 -29.78
C LEU A 439 -7.20 -3.02 -30.39
N SER A 440 -7.02 -4.04 -29.53
CA SER A 440 -6.97 -5.44 -29.94
C SER A 440 -7.42 -6.37 -28.82
N GLU A 441 -7.85 -7.58 -29.21
CA GLU A 441 -8.18 -8.65 -28.29
C GLU A 441 -7.65 -9.98 -28.83
N ARG A 442 -7.23 -10.86 -27.93
CA ARG A 442 -6.89 -12.25 -28.25
C ARG A 442 -7.12 -13.17 -27.06
N ILE A 443 -7.42 -14.43 -27.33
CA ILE A 443 -7.45 -15.48 -26.30
C ILE A 443 -6.07 -16.12 -26.21
N ILE A 444 -5.56 -16.31 -24.99
CA ILE A 444 -4.28 -16.96 -24.71
C ILE A 444 -4.49 -18.12 -23.73
N SER A 445 -3.58 -19.10 -23.78
CA SER A 445 -3.47 -20.19 -22.82
C SER A 445 -2.10 -20.14 -22.16
N ILE A 446 -2.06 -20.28 -20.84
CA ILE A 446 -0.85 -20.26 -20.02
C ILE A 446 -0.67 -21.64 -19.39
N GLY A 447 0.53 -22.21 -19.48
CA GLY A 447 0.87 -23.48 -18.83
C GLY A 447 0.18 -24.73 -19.39
N GLN A 448 -0.43 -24.65 -20.59
CA GLN A 448 -0.88 -25.83 -21.33
C GLN A 448 0.18 -26.18 -22.38
N GLN A 449 0.89 -27.29 -22.17
CA GLN A 449 1.63 -27.99 -23.24
C GLN A 449 0.69 -28.93 -23.99
#